data_AF-A0A917KKY6-F1
#
_entry.id   AF-A0A917KKY6-F1
#
_cell.length_a   1.000
_cell.length_b   1.000
_cell.length_c   1.000
_cell.angle_alpha   90.00
_cell.angle_beta   90.00
_cell.angle_gamma   90.00
#
_symmetry.space_group_name_H-M   'P 1'
#
loop_
_entity.id
_entity.type
_entity.pdbx_description
1 polymer ?
#
loop_
_entity_poly.entity_id
_entity_poly.type
_entity_poly.pdbx_seq_one_letter_code
_entity_poly.pdbx_strand_id
1 'polypeptide(L)'
;MTRTTPPRPWDVAAELAELAAYARTATRLHPRPGAPGVHDSSVGGPLLWPADEPWPVHAPHRPCGPLSTLDDIRTRRGLLTMAWQRPRGPRENLLTKPEQEIVDRIQAGYAPELLPRGPLPLIPLAQLHARDVPTLPFPEGTDLLQVLWLPFDEIEGASAAVQLRWRRASDVGEVLERPPVPPYAEQSDHVPEPCVLHPEQVREFPPHHLLDEPLEQRLGTWAKERSADYTSDLSVAPGWKAGGWPARFTFRDPAGSDELRCGQCGGPVEALLTVDSSEWDGATGSWRPLEDGEDAEKPAGHPYRTAHAPTMVTVGRGYTLQFYYCVGDPAHLPVTIMQ
;
A
#
# COMPACT_ATOMS: atom_id res chain seq x y z
N MET A 1 -18.45 -4.76 -3.00
CA MET A 1 -19.26 -3.73 -3.67
C MET A 1 -18.31 -2.90 -4.50
N THR A 2 -18.69 -2.50 -5.72
CA THR A 2 -17.86 -1.65 -6.58
C THR A 2 -17.49 -0.35 -5.86
N ARG A 3 -16.34 0.22 -6.22
CA ARG A 3 -15.84 1.50 -5.71
C ARG A 3 -15.59 2.41 -6.89
N THR A 4 -16.21 3.58 -6.87
CA THR A 4 -16.26 4.47 -8.02
C THR A 4 -15.72 5.83 -7.66
N THR A 5 -14.64 6.23 -8.32
CA THR A 5 -14.02 7.55 -8.22
C THR A 5 -14.97 8.60 -8.82
N PRO A 6 -15.27 9.70 -8.11
CA PRO A 6 -16.08 10.78 -8.66
C PRO A 6 -15.44 11.40 -9.92
N PRO A 7 -16.24 11.97 -10.85
CA PRO A 7 -15.71 12.75 -11.96
C PRO A 7 -14.73 13.82 -11.47
N ARG A 8 -13.62 14.00 -12.19
CA ARG A 8 -12.64 15.04 -11.85
C ARG A 8 -13.29 16.43 -11.98
N PRO A 9 -12.99 17.39 -11.08
CA PRO A 9 -13.57 18.74 -11.13
C PRO A 9 -13.31 19.48 -12.45
N TRP A 10 -12.20 19.15 -13.11
CA TRP A 10 -11.77 19.72 -14.38
C TRP A 10 -11.25 18.62 -15.31
N ASP A 11 -11.51 18.74 -16.62
CA ASP A 11 -10.83 17.93 -17.64
C ASP A 11 -9.57 18.67 -18.12
N VAL A 12 -8.52 18.62 -17.29
CA VAL A 12 -7.28 19.36 -17.54
C VAL A 12 -6.66 19.05 -18.91
N ALA A 13 -6.80 17.82 -19.42
CA ALA A 13 -6.28 17.45 -20.74
C ALA A 13 -7.09 18.02 -21.91
N ALA A 14 -8.36 18.37 -21.71
CA ALA A 14 -9.16 19.07 -22.72
C ALA A 14 -8.77 20.55 -22.82
N GLU A 15 -8.30 21.15 -21.74
CA GLU A 15 -7.96 22.57 -21.65
C GLU A 15 -6.46 22.86 -21.83
N LEU A 16 -5.62 21.88 -21.51
CA LEU A 16 -4.18 21.85 -21.74
C LEU A 16 -3.83 20.57 -22.52
N ALA A 17 -3.99 20.63 -23.84
CA ALA A 17 -3.85 19.47 -24.72
C ALA A 17 -2.48 18.78 -24.62
N GLU A 18 -1.42 19.51 -24.28
CA GLU A 18 -0.09 18.93 -24.07
C GLU A 18 -0.06 17.92 -22.93
N LEU A 19 -0.89 18.10 -21.90
CA LEU A 19 -0.98 17.18 -20.77
C LEU A 19 -1.60 15.84 -21.18
N ALA A 20 -2.38 15.78 -22.27
CA ALA A 20 -2.95 14.54 -22.77
C ALA A 20 -1.88 13.50 -23.15
N ALA A 21 -0.69 13.94 -23.58
CA ALA A 21 0.44 13.06 -23.88
C ALA A 21 1.03 12.38 -22.63
N TYR A 22 0.76 12.94 -21.45
CA TYR A 22 1.21 12.41 -20.17
C TYR A 22 0.12 11.59 -19.46
N ALA A 23 -1.06 11.41 -20.08
CA ALA A 23 -2.12 10.60 -19.47
C ALA A 23 -1.67 9.14 -19.33
N ARG A 24 -1.79 8.60 -18.11
CA ARG A 24 -1.60 7.17 -17.85
C ARG A 24 -2.85 6.58 -17.24
N THR A 25 -3.10 5.30 -17.50
CA THR A 25 -4.11 4.54 -16.77
C THR A 25 -3.46 3.87 -15.57
N ALA A 26 -4.05 4.07 -14.39
CA ALA A 26 -3.72 3.36 -13.17
C ALA A 26 -4.91 2.51 -12.73
N THR A 27 -4.67 1.51 -11.90
CA THR A 27 -5.75 0.75 -11.25
C THR A 27 -5.76 1.05 -9.76
N ARG A 28 -6.76 1.79 -9.27
CA ARG A 28 -6.99 1.94 -7.82
C ARG A 28 -7.51 0.62 -7.28
N LEU A 29 -6.96 0.16 -6.16
CA LEU A 29 -7.25 -1.18 -5.61
C LEU A 29 -8.43 -1.19 -4.63
N HIS A 30 -8.71 -0.04 -4.00
CA HIS A 30 -9.80 0.16 -3.04
C HIS A 30 -9.97 -0.98 -2.02
N PRO A 31 -8.92 -1.33 -1.25
CA PRO A 31 -8.97 -2.40 -0.25
C PRO A 31 -10.10 -2.19 0.76
N ARG A 32 -10.84 -3.26 1.12
CA ARG A 32 -11.83 -3.24 2.19
C ARG A 32 -11.65 -4.44 3.11
N PRO A 33 -11.72 -4.27 4.45
CA PRO A 33 -11.54 -5.39 5.37
C PRO A 33 -12.46 -6.56 5.04
N GLY A 34 -11.90 -7.75 4.99
CA GLY A 34 -12.63 -8.95 4.59
C GLY A 34 -11.81 -10.22 4.76
N ALA A 35 -12.35 -11.34 4.27
CA ALA A 35 -11.68 -12.64 4.31
C ALA A 35 -11.42 -13.14 2.87
N PRO A 36 -10.42 -12.58 2.17
CA PRO A 36 -10.06 -13.03 0.82
C PRO A 36 -9.57 -14.49 0.84
N GLY A 37 -9.88 -15.23 -0.22
CA GLY A 37 -9.34 -16.56 -0.48
C GLY A 37 -8.03 -16.50 -1.27
N VAL A 38 -7.37 -17.67 -1.41
CA VAL A 38 -6.10 -17.80 -2.13
C VAL A 38 -6.20 -17.45 -3.62
N HIS A 39 -7.37 -17.47 -4.23
CA HIS A 39 -7.56 -17.15 -5.66
C HIS A 39 -8.00 -15.70 -5.92
N ASP A 40 -8.12 -14.90 -4.86
CA ASP A 40 -8.56 -13.52 -4.95
C ASP A 40 -7.37 -12.58 -5.04
N SER A 41 -7.56 -11.46 -5.75
CA SER A 41 -6.69 -10.31 -5.54
C SER A 41 -6.99 -9.70 -4.18
N SER A 42 -5.96 -9.50 -3.36
CA SER A 42 -6.10 -9.13 -1.95
C SER A 42 -4.90 -8.35 -1.42
N VAL A 43 -5.11 -7.67 -0.28
CA VAL A 43 -4.04 -7.12 0.55
C VAL A 43 -4.04 -7.87 1.88
N GLY A 44 -2.87 -8.28 2.38
CA GLY A 44 -2.72 -9.04 3.62
C GLY A 44 -3.43 -10.40 3.67
N GLY A 45 -3.98 -10.86 2.56
CA GLY A 45 -4.67 -12.14 2.42
C GLY A 45 -3.72 -13.32 2.22
N PRO A 46 -4.25 -14.56 2.21
CA PRO A 46 -3.45 -15.75 1.91
C PRO A 46 -3.04 -15.75 0.42
N LEU A 47 -1.86 -16.29 0.13
CA LEU A 47 -1.32 -16.37 -1.22
C LEU A 47 -1.65 -17.71 -1.89
N LEU A 48 -1.86 -17.69 -3.21
CA LEU A 48 -1.79 -18.87 -4.06
C LEU A 48 -0.33 -19.33 -4.19
N TRP A 49 0.18 -19.99 -3.15
CA TRP A 49 1.57 -20.42 -3.08
C TRP A 49 1.71 -21.93 -3.26
N PRO A 50 2.56 -22.44 -4.17
CA PRO A 50 2.79 -23.88 -4.33
C PRO A 50 3.38 -24.52 -3.08
N ALA A 51 2.89 -25.70 -2.70
CA ALA A 51 3.36 -26.43 -1.53
C ALA A 51 4.83 -26.87 -1.62
N ASP A 52 5.35 -27.03 -2.84
CA ASP A 52 6.73 -27.46 -3.14
C ASP A 52 7.72 -26.29 -3.32
N GLU A 53 7.23 -25.05 -3.34
CA GLU A 53 8.09 -23.86 -3.48
C GLU A 53 8.52 -23.30 -2.11
N PRO A 54 9.83 -23.13 -1.86
CA PRO A 54 10.32 -22.54 -0.62
C PRO A 54 9.77 -21.13 -0.39
N TRP A 55 9.26 -20.88 0.81
CA TRP A 55 8.80 -19.55 1.21
C TRP A 55 9.96 -18.55 1.29
N PRO A 56 9.80 -17.30 0.79
CA PRO A 56 10.86 -16.31 0.84
C PRO A 56 11.16 -15.87 2.28
N VAL A 57 12.44 -15.72 2.57
CA VAL A 57 12.95 -15.32 3.90
C VAL A 57 13.96 -14.19 3.77
N HIS A 58 14.11 -13.39 4.83
CA HIS A 58 15.12 -12.34 4.94
C HIS A 58 15.68 -12.27 6.36
N ALA A 59 16.98 -12.04 6.52
CA ALA A 59 17.60 -11.86 7.82
C ALA A 59 17.63 -10.37 8.16
N PRO A 60 16.76 -9.89 9.06
CA PRO A 60 16.71 -8.47 9.35
C PRO A 60 17.99 -7.98 10.04
N HIS A 61 18.23 -6.68 9.94
CA HIS A 61 19.14 -5.98 10.83
C HIS A 61 18.70 -6.11 12.29
N ARG A 62 19.62 -5.75 13.19
CA ARG A 62 19.33 -5.78 14.64
C ARG A 62 18.17 -4.81 14.91
N PRO A 63 17.06 -5.28 15.51
CA PRO A 63 15.94 -4.40 15.84
C PRO A 63 16.37 -3.32 16.84
N CYS A 64 15.85 -2.12 16.66
CA CYS A 64 16.10 -0.96 17.51
C CYS A 64 14.96 -0.71 18.52
N GLY A 65 13.77 -1.26 18.27
CA GLY A 65 12.59 -1.13 19.12
C GLY A 65 12.09 -2.45 19.74
N PRO A 66 11.06 -2.36 20.61
CA PRO A 66 10.39 -3.53 21.14
C PRO A 66 9.68 -4.31 20.02
N LEU A 67 9.65 -5.64 20.16
CA LEU A 67 9.04 -6.54 19.19
C LEU A 67 7.57 -6.79 19.50
N SER A 68 6.77 -7.14 18.49
CA SER A 68 5.38 -7.58 18.64
C SER A 68 5.13 -8.87 17.87
N THR A 69 4.38 -9.81 18.43
CA THR A 69 3.88 -10.94 17.64
C THR A 69 2.75 -10.47 16.72
N LEU A 70 2.51 -11.14 15.60
CA LEU A 70 1.40 -10.80 14.71
C LEU A 70 0.04 -10.98 15.40
N ASP A 71 -0.06 -11.96 16.30
CA ASP A 71 -1.27 -12.19 17.10
C ASP A 71 -1.50 -11.09 18.13
N ASP A 72 -0.46 -10.54 18.75
CA ASP A 72 -0.58 -9.37 19.62
C ASP A 72 -1.06 -8.13 18.84
N ILE A 73 -0.51 -7.90 17.63
CA ILE A 73 -0.95 -6.81 16.76
C ILE A 73 -2.44 -6.95 16.44
N ARG A 74 -2.87 -8.14 16.00
CA ARG A 74 -4.28 -8.44 15.68
C ARG A 74 -5.18 -8.33 16.92
N THR A 75 -4.72 -8.82 18.07
CA THR A 75 -5.46 -8.74 19.34
C THR A 75 -5.69 -7.29 19.75
N ARG A 76 -4.64 -6.47 19.72
CA ARG A 76 -4.74 -5.02 20.01
C ARG A 76 -5.71 -4.34 19.05
N ARG A 77 -5.61 -4.65 17.75
CA ARG A 77 -6.52 -4.11 16.72
C ARG A 77 -7.97 -4.50 16.97
N GLY A 78 -8.23 -5.76 17.31
CA GLY A 78 -9.56 -6.28 17.63
C GLY A 78 -10.16 -5.60 18.87
N LEU A 79 -9.39 -5.51 19.96
CA LEU A 79 -9.81 -4.84 21.19
C LEU A 79 -10.16 -3.38 20.97
N LEU A 80 -9.30 -2.62 20.28
CA LEU A 80 -9.56 -1.21 20.00
C LEU A 80 -10.76 -1.04 19.05
N THR A 81 -10.88 -1.89 18.03
CA THR A 81 -12.06 -1.88 17.13
C THR A 81 -13.36 -2.06 17.92
N MET A 82 -13.43 -3.10 18.76
CA MET A 82 -14.60 -3.36 19.60
C MET A 82 -14.83 -2.23 20.60
N ALA A 83 -13.78 -1.72 21.24
CA ALA A 83 -13.87 -0.70 22.26
C ALA A 83 -14.49 0.60 21.74
N TRP A 84 -14.12 1.00 20.53
CA TRP A 84 -14.63 2.21 19.89
C TRP A 84 -16.06 2.10 19.38
N GLN A 85 -16.58 0.88 19.19
CA GLN A 85 -17.99 0.63 18.86
C GLN A 85 -18.91 0.69 20.07
N ARG A 86 -18.37 0.61 21.30
CA ARG A 86 -19.19 0.63 22.51
C ARG A 86 -19.71 2.04 22.80
N PRO A 87 -21.00 2.19 23.14
CA PRO A 87 -21.52 3.41 23.74
C PRO A 87 -20.75 3.72 25.03
N ARG A 88 -20.39 4.98 25.25
CA ARG A 88 -19.64 5.43 26.42
C ARG A 88 -20.23 6.72 26.98
N GLY A 89 -20.26 6.82 28.31
CA GLY A 89 -20.64 8.05 28.99
C GLY A 89 -19.56 9.14 28.87
N PRO A 90 -19.90 10.41 29.15
CA PRO A 90 -18.90 11.47 29.23
C PRO A 90 -17.80 11.10 30.24
N ARG A 91 -16.53 11.24 29.83
CA ARG A 91 -15.32 10.96 30.64
C ARG A 91 -15.12 9.48 31.03
N GLU A 92 -15.86 8.56 30.42
CA GLU A 92 -15.59 7.13 30.56
C GLU A 92 -14.39 6.72 29.70
N ASN A 93 -13.48 5.92 30.27
CA ASN A 93 -12.32 5.41 29.55
C ASN A 93 -12.76 4.54 28.36
N LEU A 94 -11.97 4.58 27.27
CA LEU A 94 -12.24 3.76 26.09
C LEU A 94 -12.17 2.25 26.40
N LEU A 95 -11.15 1.87 27.16
CA LEU A 95 -10.86 0.49 27.54
C LEU A 95 -11.26 0.25 29.00
N THR A 96 -11.80 -0.93 29.26
CA THR A 96 -11.91 -1.46 30.62
C THR A 96 -10.51 -1.71 31.19
N LYS A 97 -10.37 -1.80 32.52
CA LYS A 97 -9.05 -2.06 33.13
C LYS A 97 -8.37 -3.33 32.58
N PRO A 98 -9.05 -4.48 32.43
CA PRO A 98 -8.43 -5.68 31.85
C PRO A 98 -8.00 -5.48 30.39
N GLU A 99 -8.79 -4.78 29.58
CA GLU A 99 -8.41 -4.48 28.19
C GLU A 99 -7.21 -3.54 28.12
N GLN A 100 -7.15 -2.54 29.02
CA GLN A 100 -6.02 -1.64 29.13
C GLN A 100 -4.75 -2.39 29.52
N GLU A 101 -4.80 -3.30 30.48
CA GLU A 101 -3.66 -4.15 30.86
C GLU A 101 -3.14 -4.99 29.68
N ILE A 102 -4.04 -5.52 28.84
CA ILE A 102 -3.66 -6.25 27.62
C ILE A 102 -2.98 -5.31 26.62
N VAL A 103 -3.56 -4.14 26.36
CA VAL A 103 -3.01 -3.16 25.41
C VAL A 103 -1.66 -2.64 25.89
N ASP A 104 -1.51 -2.34 27.17
CA ASP A 104 -0.26 -1.87 27.78
C ASP A 104 0.84 -2.93 27.69
N ARG A 105 0.52 -4.21 27.95
CA ARG A 105 1.45 -5.33 27.75
C ARG A 105 1.92 -5.41 26.29
N ILE A 106 0.98 -5.33 25.34
CA ILE A 106 1.31 -5.40 23.91
C ILE A 106 2.17 -4.20 23.50
N GLN A 107 1.85 -3.01 23.98
CA GLN A 107 2.59 -1.78 23.68
C GLN A 107 3.98 -1.76 24.30
N ALA A 108 4.18 -2.38 25.47
CA ALA A 108 5.51 -2.59 26.03
C ALA A 108 6.37 -3.50 25.14
N GLY A 109 5.73 -4.43 24.43
CA GLY A 109 6.35 -5.35 23.49
C GLY A 109 7.33 -6.33 24.14
N TYR A 110 8.01 -7.10 23.29
CA TYR A 110 8.99 -8.11 23.69
C TYR A 110 10.40 -7.59 23.50
N ALA A 111 11.31 -8.12 24.31
CA ALA A 111 12.71 -7.76 24.26
C ALA A 111 13.35 -8.17 22.91
N PRO A 112 14.15 -7.29 22.27
CA PRO A 112 14.88 -7.57 21.03
C PRO A 112 15.65 -8.89 20.99
N GLU A 113 16.15 -9.34 22.14
CA GLU A 113 16.94 -10.57 22.29
C GLU A 113 16.15 -11.85 22.03
N LEU A 114 14.81 -11.77 22.01
CA LEU A 114 13.93 -12.88 21.67
C LEU A 114 13.85 -13.12 20.16
N LEU A 115 14.36 -12.19 19.34
CA LEU A 115 14.42 -12.39 17.90
C LEU A 115 15.32 -13.61 17.56
N PRO A 116 14.83 -14.57 16.75
CA PRO A 116 15.64 -15.72 16.35
C PRO A 116 16.92 -15.31 15.60
N ARG A 117 18.00 -16.07 15.83
CA ARG A 117 19.23 -15.95 15.04
C ARG A 117 19.05 -16.68 13.71
N GLY A 118 18.48 -16.01 12.71
CA GLY A 118 18.27 -16.59 11.39
C GLY A 118 17.32 -15.76 10.52
N PRO A 119 17.16 -16.13 9.25
CA PRO A 119 16.24 -15.44 8.36
C PRO A 119 14.79 -15.71 8.79
N LEU A 120 13.97 -14.67 8.70
CA LEU A 120 12.56 -14.69 9.04
C LEU A 120 11.73 -14.80 7.75
N PRO A 121 10.60 -15.53 7.77
CA PRO A 121 9.70 -15.57 6.62
C PRO A 121 9.06 -14.19 6.39
N LEU A 122 8.98 -13.79 5.13
CA LEU A 122 8.27 -12.57 4.73
C LEU A 122 6.76 -12.79 4.90
N ILE A 123 6.01 -11.72 5.17
CA ILE A 123 4.54 -11.76 5.20
C ILE A 123 3.96 -11.38 3.84
N PRO A 124 2.78 -11.91 3.47
CA PRO A 124 2.04 -11.43 2.31
C PRO A 124 1.65 -9.96 2.46
N LEU A 125 2.01 -9.14 1.47
CA LEU A 125 1.54 -7.75 1.38
C LEU A 125 0.35 -7.66 0.44
N ALA A 126 0.49 -8.16 -0.79
CA ALA A 126 -0.56 -8.15 -1.79
C ALA A 126 -0.48 -9.34 -2.74
N GLN A 127 -1.63 -9.74 -3.27
CA GLN A 127 -1.75 -10.65 -4.39
C GLN A 127 -2.64 -9.99 -5.45
N LEU A 128 -2.20 -9.94 -6.70
CA LEU A 128 -2.87 -9.22 -7.77
C LEU A 128 -2.92 -10.07 -9.04
N HIS A 129 -4.12 -10.38 -9.50
CA HIS A 129 -4.35 -11.05 -10.78
C HIS A 129 -4.39 -10.07 -11.94
N ALA A 130 -3.90 -10.48 -13.11
CA ALA A 130 -3.90 -9.66 -14.32
C ALA A 130 -5.31 -9.18 -14.74
N ARG A 131 -6.35 -9.97 -14.47
CA ARG A 131 -7.75 -9.57 -14.72
C ARG A 131 -8.21 -8.36 -13.90
N ASP A 132 -7.60 -8.17 -12.73
CA ASP A 132 -7.96 -7.13 -11.76
C ASP A 132 -7.08 -5.88 -11.91
N VAL A 133 -5.85 -6.03 -12.42
CA VAL A 133 -4.88 -4.95 -12.65
C VAL A 133 -4.30 -5.00 -14.08
N PRO A 134 -5.13 -4.82 -15.11
CA PRO A 134 -4.75 -5.10 -16.51
C PRO A 134 -3.67 -4.16 -17.07
N THR A 135 -3.35 -3.07 -16.37
CA THR A 135 -2.31 -2.11 -16.77
C THR A 135 -0.91 -2.51 -16.31
N LEU A 136 -0.77 -3.55 -15.47
CA LEU A 136 0.54 -4.01 -15.03
C LEU A 136 1.24 -4.85 -16.11
N PRO A 137 2.57 -4.76 -16.21
CA PRO A 137 3.37 -5.46 -17.21
C PRO A 137 3.69 -6.89 -16.75
N PHE A 138 2.68 -7.77 -16.74
CA PHE A 138 2.89 -9.17 -16.39
C PHE A 138 3.89 -9.81 -17.36
N PRO A 139 4.97 -10.44 -16.85
CA PRO A 139 5.90 -11.20 -17.69
C PRO A 139 5.18 -12.26 -18.53
N GLU A 140 5.75 -12.59 -19.69
CA GLU A 140 5.14 -13.54 -20.62
C GLU A 140 4.76 -14.85 -19.92
N GLY A 141 3.49 -15.25 -20.08
CA GLY A 141 2.95 -16.46 -19.50
C GLY A 141 2.59 -16.40 -18.02
N THR A 142 2.70 -15.24 -17.37
CA THR A 142 2.25 -15.02 -15.98
C THR A 142 0.94 -14.22 -15.94
N ASP A 143 0.13 -14.44 -14.91
CA ASP A 143 -1.15 -13.75 -14.69
C ASP A 143 -1.41 -13.43 -13.21
N LEU A 144 -0.40 -13.64 -12.37
CA LEU A 144 -0.43 -13.43 -10.93
C LEU A 144 0.87 -12.79 -10.43
N LEU A 145 0.73 -11.66 -9.75
CA LEU A 145 1.77 -10.97 -9.02
C LEU A 145 1.53 -11.15 -7.53
N GLN A 146 2.54 -11.60 -6.80
CA GLN A 146 2.54 -11.64 -5.35
C GLN A 146 3.65 -10.74 -4.82
N VAL A 147 3.31 -9.91 -3.84
CA VAL A 147 4.22 -8.99 -3.17
C VAL A 147 4.32 -9.42 -1.73
N LEU A 148 5.54 -9.66 -1.27
CA LEU A 148 5.84 -10.03 0.11
C LEU A 148 6.85 -9.05 0.69
N TRP A 149 6.76 -8.80 2.00
CA TRP A 149 7.78 -8.02 2.70
C TRP A 149 8.01 -8.50 4.13
N LEU A 150 9.09 -8.05 4.75
CA LEU A 150 9.36 -8.27 6.17
C LEU A 150 8.89 -7.02 6.95
N PRO A 151 8.09 -7.14 8.03
CA PRO A 151 7.54 -6.00 8.77
C PRO A 151 8.59 -5.35 9.72
N PHE A 152 9.67 -4.88 9.12
CA PHE A 152 10.84 -4.23 9.71
C PHE A 152 11.12 -2.93 8.92
N ASP A 153 12.18 -2.18 9.27
CA ASP A 153 12.53 -0.90 8.67
C ASP A 153 13.27 -1.02 7.32
N GLU A 154 13.81 -2.19 6.99
CA GLU A 154 14.61 -2.47 5.78
C GLU A 154 13.78 -2.57 4.48
N ILE A 155 12.63 -1.89 4.38
CA ILE A 155 11.73 -1.99 3.23
C ILE A 155 11.95 -0.91 2.17
N GLU A 156 13.01 -0.09 2.28
CA GLU A 156 13.41 0.92 1.28
C GLU A 156 14.62 0.46 0.44
N GLY A 157 14.73 1.01 -0.77
CA GLY A 157 15.79 0.70 -1.72
C GLY A 157 15.60 -0.66 -2.41
N ALA A 158 16.71 -1.22 -2.91
CA ALA A 158 16.74 -2.55 -3.53
C ALA A 158 16.93 -3.66 -2.47
N SER A 159 16.01 -3.74 -1.50
CA SER A 159 16.13 -4.62 -0.34
C SER A 159 15.53 -6.00 -0.57
N ALA A 160 16.23 -7.06 -0.11
CA ALA A 160 15.71 -8.43 -0.11
C ALA A 160 14.60 -8.67 0.93
N ALA A 161 14.36 -7.69 1.83
CA ALA A 161 13.20 -7.66 2.72
C ALA A 161 11.90 -7.44 1.95
N VAL A 162 11.95 -7.08 0.66
CA VAL A 162 10.80 -6.92 -0.23
C VAL A 162 11.00 -7.81 -1.45
N GLN A 163 10.02 -8.64 -1.80
CA GLN A 163 10.14 -9.57 -2.91
C GLN A 163 8.87 -9.61 -3.76
N LEU A 164 9.09 -9.67 -5.07
CA LEU A 164 8.06 -9.89 -6.07
C LEU A 164 8.11 -11.34 -6.54
N ARG A 165 6.94 -11.94 -6.79
CA ARG A 165 6.80 -13.25 -7.41
C ARG A 165 5.76 -13.18 -8.51
N TRP A 166 6.23 -13.41 -9.73
CA TRP A 166 5.40 -13.50 -10.92
C TRP A 166 5.20 -14.97 -11.24
N ARG A 167 3.95 -15.39 -11.42
CA ARG A 167 3.63 -16.79 -11.74
C ARG A 167 2.37 -16.88 -12.58
N ARG A 168 2.17 -18.05 -13.18
CA ARG A 168 0.89 -18.45 -13.74
C ARG A 168 0.06 -19.11 -12.64
N ALA A 169 -1.11 -18.55 -12.34
CA ALA A 169 -2.01 -19.05 -11.31
C ALA A 169 -2.44 -20.50 -11.56
N SER A 170 -2.65 -20.88 -12.82
CA SER A 170 -3.06 -22.25 -13.19
C SER A 170 -1.97 -23.30 -13.02
N ASP A 171 -0.70 -22.90 -12.87
CA ASP A 171 0.41 -23.84 -12.66
C ASP A 171 0.55 -24.23 -11.18
N VAL A 172 -0.16 -23.52 -10.28
CA VAL A 172 -0.20 -23.87 -8.85
C VAL A 172 -1.16 -25.03 -8.63
N GLY A 173 -0.59 -26.22 -8.41
CA GLY A 173 -1.32 -27.43 -8.06
C GLY A 173 -1.73 -27.46 -6.59
N GLU A 174 -0.95 -28.15 -5.76
CA GLU A 174 -1.17 -28.17 -4.31
C GLU A 174 -0.77 -26.84 -3.67
N VAL A 175 -1.69 -26.22 -2.94
CA VAL A 175 -1.48 -24.93 -2.29
C VAL A 175 -0.92 -25.15 -0.89
N LEU A 176 0.09 -24.38 -0.50
CA LEU A 176 0.68 -24.39 0.84
C LEU A 176 -0.37 -24.01 1.90
N GLU A 177 -0.87 -24.99 2.65
CA GLU A 177 -1.95 -24.79 3.64
C GLU A 177 -1.55 -23.90 4.83
N ARG A 178 -0.28 -23.98 5.24
CA ARG A 178 0.24 -23.31 6.44
C ARG A 178 1.53 -22.56 6.11
N PRO A 179 1.42 -21.37 5.48
CA PRO A 179 2.60 -20.54 5.21
C PRO A 179 3.31 -20.18 6.52
N PRO A 180 4.65 -20.17 6.53
CA PRO A 180 5.41 -19.78 7.72
C PRO A 180 5.17 -18.30 8.03
N VAL A 181 5.10 -17.97 9.31
CA VAL A 181 4.85 -16.62 9.81
C VAL A 181 6.03 -16.19 10.68
N PRO A 182 6.53 -14.94 10.57
CA PRO A 182 7.62 -14.51 11.42
C PRO A 182 7.12 -14.44 12.87
N PRO A 183 7.91 -14.90 13.86
CA PRO A 183 7.46 -14.90 15.25
C PRO A 183 7.25 -13.48 15.79
N TYR A 184 7.97 -12.51 15.22
CA TYR A 184 7.95 -11.12 15.64
C TYR A 184 7.98 -10.17 14.43
N ALA A 185 7.38 -9.00 14.62
CA ALA A 185 7.49 -7.82 13.79
C ALA A 185 8.02 -6.67 14.66
N GLU A 186 8.90 -5.85 14.10
CA GLU A 186 9.33 -4.60 14.75
C GLU A 186 8.35 -3.48 14.40
N GLN A 187 7.95 -3.39 13.13
CA GLN A 187 7.01 -2.38 12.65
C GLN A 187 5.60 -2.97 12.63
N SER A 188 4.87 -2.80 13.73
CA SER A 188 3.47 -3.27 13.83
C SER A 188 2.58 -2.69 12.74
N ASP A 189 2.90 -1.49 12.27
CA ASP A 189 2.15 -0.79 11.23
C ASP A 189 2.52 -1.26 9.81
N HIS A 190 3.49 -2.15 9.64
CA HIS A 190 3.78 -2.82 8.36
C HIS A 190 3.00 -4.14 8.21
N VAL A 191 2.22 -4.55 9.23
CA VAL A 191 1.39 -5.75 9.16
C VAL A 191 0.00 -5.37 8.61
N PRO A 192 -0.38 -5.79 7.39
CA PRO A 192 -1.67 -5.45 6.82
C PRO A 192 -2.82 -6.19 7.51
N GLU A 193 -3.97 -5.52 7.58
CA GLU A 193 -5.27 -6.15 7.79
C GLU A 193 -5.73 -6.81 6.48
N PRO A 194 -6.21 -8.07 6.49
CA PRO A 194 -6.71 -8.73 5.30
C PRO A 194 -7.87 -7.96 4.65
N CYS A 195 -7.72 -7.66 3.37
CA CYS A 195 -8.68 -6.90 2.58
C CYS A 195 -8.99 -7.59 1.26
N VAL A 196 -10.28 -7.59 0.89
CA VAL A 196 -10.72 -7.82 -0.49
C VAL A 196 -10.53 -6.53 -1.30
N LEU A 197 -10.28 -6.65 -2.59
CA LEU A 197 -10.06 -5.50 -3.47
C LEU A 197 -11.30 -5.19 -4.32
N HIS A 198 -11.42 -3.93 -4.71
CA HIS A 198 -12.45 -3.44 -5.64
C HIS A 198 -11.80 -2.61 -6.74
N PRO A 199 -11.08 -3.24 -7.68
CA PRO A 199 -10.26 -2.55 -8.65
C PRO A 199 -11.05 -1.59 -9.55
N GLU A 200 -10.48 -0.43 -9.82
CA GLU A 200 -11.04 0.59 -10.71
C GLU A 200 -9.94 1.22 -11.57
N GLN A 201 -10.12 1.23 -12.90
CA GLN A 201 -9.20 1.93 -13.79
C GLN A 201 -9.50 3.44 -13.79
N VAL A 202 -8.48 4.25 -13.50
CA VAL A 202 -8.55 5.71 -13.50
C VAL A 202 -7.48 6.30 -14.41
N ARG A 203 -7.72 7.51 -14.90
CA ARG A 203 -6.72 8.30 -15.63
C ARG A 203 -5.97 9.19 -14.66
N GLU A 204 -4.65 9.17 -14.74
CA GLU A 204 -3.73 9.99 -13.94
C GLU A 204 -2.86 10.88 -14.83
N PHE A 205 -2.36 11.96 -14.22
CA PHE A 205 -1.38 12.87 -14.79
C PHE A 205 -0.17 13.02 -13.85
N PRO A 206 1.04 13.26 -14.38
CA PRO A 206 2.28 13.19 -13.62
C PRO A 206 2.35 14.25 -12.52
N PRO A 207 3.06 13.99 -11.42
CA PRO A 207 3.41 15.02 -10.46
C PRO A 207 4.28 16.10 -11.11
N HIS A 208 4.27 17.31 -10.54
CA HIS A 208 4.96 18.50 -11.06
C HIS A 208 6.42 18.24 -11.49
N HIS A 209 7.20 17.53 -10.68
CA HIS A 209 8.62 17.25 -10.93
C HIS A 209 8.90 16.34 -12.15
N LEU A 210 7.88 15.74 -12.76
CA LEU A 210 7.99 14.93 -13.97
C LEU A 210 7.47 15.65 -15.23
N LEU A 211 7.03 16.90 -15.11
CA LEU A 211 6.67 17.75 -16.23
C LEU A 211 7.89 18.51 -16.75
N ASP A 212 7.89 18.82 -18.05
CA ASP A 212 8.84 19.81 -18.57
C ASP A 212 8.51 21.22 -18.04
N GLU A 213 9.54 22.06 -17.89
CA GLU A 213 9.41 23.38 -17.28
C GLU A 213 8.37 24.29 -17.97
N PRO A 214 8.30 24.37 -19.32
CA PRO A 214 7.27 25.17 -19.99
C PRO A 214 5.84 24.71 -19.70
N LEU A 215 5.60 23.39 -19.68
CA LEU A 215 4.29 22.83 -19.37
C LEU A 215 3.93 23.03 -17.91
N GLU A 216 4.89 22.86 -16.99
CA GLU A 216 4.70 23.09 -15.56
C GLU A 216 4.26 24.54 -15.29
N GLN A 217 4.91 25.54 -15.93
CA GLN A 217 4.55 26.96 -15.79
C GLN A 217 3.14 27.26 -16.32
N ARG A 218 2.78 26.68 -17.47
CA ARG A 218 1.43 26.83 -18.05
C ARG A 218 0.37 26.17 -17.18
N LEU A 219 0.65 24.98 -16.66
CA LEU A 219 -0.23 24.28 -15.73
C LEU A 219 -0.44 25.07 -14.45
N GLY A 220 0.63 25.66 -13.89
CA GLY A 220 0.54 26.54 -12.73
C GLY A 220 -0.29 27.81 -12.98
N THR A 221 -0.24 28.36 -14.20
CA THR A 221 -1.07 29.51 -14.61
C THR A 221 -2.53 29.10 -14.75
N TRP A 222 -2.79 28.01 -15.47
CA TRP A 222 -4.12 27.43 -15.66
C TRP A 222 -4.81 27.10 -14.33
N ALA A 223 -4.07 26.48 -13.39
CA ALA A 223 -4.57 26.11 -12.07
C ALA A 223 -4.98 27.34 -11.25
N LYS A 224 -4.18 28.41 -11.29
CA LYS A 224 -4.50 29.70 -10.64
C LYS A 224 -5.75 30.35 -11.23
N GLU A 225 -5.86 30.39 -12.56
CA GLU A 225 -7.01 30.99 -13.26
C GLU A 225 -8.33 30.29 -12.92
N ARG A 226 -8.28 28.96 -12.71
CA ARG A 226 -9.47 28.13 -12.43
C ARG A 226 -9.71 27.86 -10.96
N SER A 227 -8.84 28.36 -10.08
CA SER A 227 -8.82 27.98 -8.66
C SER A 227 -8.84 26.44 -8.49
N ALA A 228 -8.10 25.74 -9.35
CA ALA A 228 -8.03 24.28 -9.37
C ALA A 228 -6.80 23.79 -8.60
N ASP A 229 -6.93 22.69 -7.85
CA ASP A 229 -5.79 21.99 -7.26
C ASP A 229 -5.35 20.84 -8.16
N TYR A 230 -4.35 21.09 -9.00
CA TYR A 230 -3.80 20.03 -9.86
C TYR A 230 -3.22 18.87 -9.05
N THR A 231 -2.49 19.18 -7.97
CA THR A 231 -1.75 18.16 -7.21
C THR A 231 -2.70 17.21 -6.50
N SER A 232 -3.73 17.75 -5.85
CA SER A 232 -4.63 16.96 -5.02
C SER A 232 -5.82 16.40 -5.78
N ASP A 233 -6.36 17.12 -6.77
CA ASP A 233 -7.59 16.71 -7.45
C ASP A 233 -7.38 16.01 -8.79
N LEU A 234 -6.29 16.32 -9.51
CA LEU A 234 -6.16 16.00 -10.93
C LEU A 234 -4.95 15.14 -11.29
N SER A 235 -3.86 15.16 -10.50
CA SER A 235 -2.60 14.51 -10.84
C SER A 235 -2.62 13.00 -10.55
N VAL A 236 -2.06 12.57 -9.43
CA VAL A 236 -1.91 11.15 -9.05
C VAL A 236 -3.00 10.78 -8.07
N ALA A 237 -3.67 9.64 -8.29
CA ALA A 237 -4.68 9.16 -7.35
C ALA A 237 -4.02 8.75 -6.02
N PRO A 238 -4.60 9.11 -4.87
CA PRO A 238 -4.13 8.64 -3.56
C PRO A 238 -4.50 7.17 -3.35
N GLY A 239 -3.94 6.57 -2.29
CA GLY A 239 -4.31 5.23 -1.87
C GLY A 239 -3.51 4.12 -2.53
N TRP A 240 -4.00 2.90 -2.29
CA TRP A 240 -3.44 1.70 -2.88
C TRP A 240 -3.77 1.63 -4.38
N LYS A 241 -2.74 1.62 -5.23
CA LYS A 241 -2.90 1.55 -6.68
C LYS A 241 -1.78 0.80 -7.38
N ALA A 242 -2.11 0.20 -8.51
CA ALA A 242 -1.21 -0.51 -9.40
C ALA A 242 -0.95 0.29 -10.68
N GLY A 243 0.33 0.45 -11.03
CA GLY A 243 0.79 1.19 -12.22
C GLY A 243 0.54 2.70 -12.15
N GLY A 244 0.39 3.32 -13.32
CA GLY A 244 0.17 4.76 -13.44
C GLY A 244 1.44 5.59 -13.27
N TRP A 245 1.29 6.76 -12.64
CA TRP A 245 2.40 7.62 -12.24
C TRP A 245 2.85 7.31 -10.81
N PRO A 246 4.15 7.43 -10.47
CA PRO A 246 4.58 7.27 -9.09
C PRO A 246 3.95 8.36 -8.20
N ALA A 247 3.81 8.08 -6.91
CA ALA A 247 3.29 9.08 -6.00
C ALA A 247 4.21 10.32 -5.94
N ARG A 248 3.62 11.44 -5.54
CA ARG A 248 4.36 12.69 -5.37
C ARG A 248 5.22 12.58 -4.11
N PHE A 249 6.41 13.16 -4.15
CA PHE A 249 7.23 13.31 -2.96
C PHE A 249 6.65 14.42 -2.07
N THR A 250 6.47 14.11 -0.79
CA THR A 250 5.94 15.00 0.25
C THR A 250 6.92 15.20 1.40
N PHE A 251 7.77 14.20 1.68
CA PHE A 251 8.71 14.24 2.79
C PHE A 251 10.11 14.75 2.42
N ARG A 252 10.58 14.44 1.21
CA ARG A 252 11.94 14.74 0.74
C ARG A 252 11.94 15.19 -0.71
N ASP A 253 13.08 15.65 -1.20
CA ASP A 253 13.25 15.94 -2.62
C ASP A 253 13.05 14.67 -3.47
N PRO A 254 12.55 14.81 -4.72
CA PRO A 254 12.42 13.69 -5.64
C PRO A 254 13.72 12.90 -5.77
N ALA A 255 13.56 11.57 -5.83
CA ALA A 255 14.68 10.66 -5.98
C ALA A 255 15.52 11.00 -7.21
N GLY A 256 16.85 11.05 -7.04
CA GLY A 256 17.78 11.29 -8.13
C GLY A 256 17.74 10.18 -9.17
N SER A 257 18.30 10.43 -10.36
CA SER A 257 18.38 9.43 -11.43
C SER A 257 19.11 8.15 -11.05
N ASP A 258 19.96 8.20 -10.04
CA ASP A 258 20.75 7.06 -9.56
C ASP A 258 20.00 6.25 -8.49
N GLU A 259 19.08 6.89 -7.75
CA GLU A 259 18.20 6.22 -6.78
C GLU A 259 17.09 5.43 -7.50
N LEU A 260 16.65 5.89 -8.66
CA LEU A 260 15.64 5.24 -9.51
C LEU A 260 16.28 4.32 -10.57
N ARG A 261 17.17 3.41 -10.13
CA ARG A 261 17.76 2.37 -10.98
C ARG A 261 17.66 1.02 -10.30
N CYS A 262 17.57 -0.04 -11.11
CA CYS A 262 17.57 -1.39 -10.60
C CYS A 262 18.88 -1.65 -9.84
N GLY A 263 18.80 -2.06 -8.57
CA GLY A 263 19.98 -2.33 -7.75
C GLY A 263 20.84 -3.50 -8.23
N GLN A 264 20.33 -4.34 -9.14
CA GLN A 264 21.06 -5.50 -9.67
C GLN A 264 21.69 -5.25 -11.05
N CYS A 265 20.96 -4.68 -12.01
CA CYS A 265 21.48 -4.44 -13.37
C CYS A 265 21.75 -2.97 -13.72
N GLY A 266 21.40 -2.02 -12.84
CA GLY A 266 21.51 -0.58 -13.12
C GLY A 266 20.54 -0.04 -14.19
N GLY A 267 19.69 -0.91 -14.73
CA GLY A 267 18.70 -0.59 -15.75
C GLY A 267 17.54 0.26 -15.23
N PRO A 268 16.69 0.74 -16.15
CA PRO A 268 15.53 1.55 -15.79
C PRO A 268 14.52 0.74 -14.97
N VAL A 269 13.81 1.46 -14.10
CA VAL A 269 12.71 0.93 -13.29
C VAL A 269 11.44 1.74 -13.56
N GLU A 270 10.30 1.10 -13.38
CA GLU A 270 8.98 1.73 -13.59
C GLU A 270 8.05 1.49 -12.40
N ALA A 271 7.13 2.42 -12.17
CA ALA A 271 6.17 2.35 -11.06
C ALA A 271 5.29 1.09 -11.17
N LEU A 272 5.29 0.27 -10.12
CA LEU A 272 4.55 -0.98 -10.05
C LEU A 272 3.33 -0.85 -9.13
N LEU A 273 3.56 -0.51 -7.86
CA LEU A 273 2.56 -0.54 -6.79
C LEU A 273 2.80 0.65 -5.88
N THR A 274 1.75 1.36 -5.54
CA THR A 274 1.74 2.41 -4.53
C THR A 274 1.05 1.85 -3.29
N VAL A 275 1.74 1.90 -2.15
CA VAL A 275 1.25 1.49 -0.84
C VAL A 275 1.12 2.76 0.00
N ASP A 276 -0.10 3.26 0.10
CA ASP A 276 -0.40 4.47 0.86
C ASP A 276 -0.94 4.08 2.25
N SER A 277 -0.70 4.95 3.22
CA SER A 277 -1.29 4.85 4.55
C SER A 277 -2.78 5.22 4.54
N SER A 278 -3.24 5.95 3.51
CA SER A 278 -4.63 6.35 3.37
C SER A 278 -5.12 6.34 1.91
N GLU A 279 -6.35 5.90 1.69
CA GLU A 279 -7.06 5.90 0.40
C GLU A 279 -7.47 7.30 -0.07
N TRP A 280 -7.62 8.24 0.88
CA TRP A 280 -7.78 9.68 0.66
C TRP A 280 -7.53 10.45 1.96
N ASP A 281 -7.22 11.74 1.87
CA ASP A 281 -7.06 12.63 3.02
C ASP A 281 -7.89 13.92 2.85
N GLY A 282 -7.63 14.92 3.71
CA GLY A 282 -8.34 16.20 3.68
C GLY A 282 -8.06 17.04 2.41
N ALA A 283 -6.94 16.81 1.73
CA ALA A 283 -6.61 17.47 0.47
C ALA A 283 -7.15 16.69 -0.74
N THR A 284 -7.14 15.36 -0.68
CA THR A 284 -7.54 14.49 -1.81
C THR A 284 -8.98 13.98 -1.71
N GLY A 285 -9.86 14.72 -1.02
CA GLY A 285 -11.26 14.33 -0.80
C GLY A 285 -12.06 14.11 -2.08
N SER A 286 -11.67 14.76 -3.19
CA SER A 286 -12.25 14.54 -4.52
C SER A 286 -12.06 13.12 -5.05
N TRP A 287 -11.09 12.35 -4.53
CA TRP A 287 -10.85 10.95 -4.88
C TRP A 287 -11.63 9.95 -4.01
N ARG A 288 -12.36 10.40 -2.99
CA ARG A 288 -13.17 9.50 -2.15
C ARG A 288 -14.22 8.78 -3.01
N PRO A 289 -14.32 7.43 -2.95
CA PRO A 289 -15.33 6.71 -3.69
C PRO A 289 -16.75 7.16 -3.34
N LEU A 290 -17.64 7.23 -4.34
CA LEU A 290 -19.02 7.66 -4.17
C LEU A 290 -19.76 6.81 -3.12
N GLU A 291 -19.45 5.52 -3.06
CA GLU A 291 -20.05 4.57 -2.13
C GLU A 291 -19.60 4.77 -0.67
N ASP A 292 -18.52 5.53 -0.43
CA ASP A 292 -18.08 5.89 0.93
C ASP A 292 -18.79 7.15 1.47
N GLY A 293 -19.54 7.89 0.63
CA GLY A 293 -20.44 8.99 1.03
C GLY A 293 -19.77 10.28 1.59
N GLU A 294 -20.48 11.41 1.53
CA GLU A 294 -20.04 12.68 2.13
C GLU A 294 -20.22 12.70 3.66
N ASP A 295 -21.34 12.15 4.15
CA ASP A 295 -21.69 11.98 5.56
C ASP A 295 -20.86 10.91 6.31
N ALA A 296 -19.85 10.31 5.66
CA ALA A 296 -18.80 9.57 6.36
C ALA A 296 -17.79 10.49 7.07
N GLU A 297 -18.05 11.80 7.16
CA GLU A 297 -17.48 12.65 8.21
C GLU A 297 -17.96 12.16 9.59
N LYS A 298 -17.17 11.22 10.11
CA LYS A 298 -17.33 10.47 11.36
C LYS A 298 -18.55 9.55 11.35
N PRO A 299 -18.39 8.27 10.95
CA PRO A 299 -19.23 7.24 11.53
C PRO A 299 -19.06 7.37 13.05
N ALA A 300 -20.10 7.81 13.75
CA ALA A 300 -20.22 7.58 15.18
C ALA A 300 -20.17 6.06 15.37
N GLY A 301 -18.97 5.50 15.63
CA GLY A 301 -18.77 4.06 15.80
C GLY A 301 -17.48 3.46 15.24
N HIS A 302 -16.68 4.16 14.42
CA HIS A 302 -15.46 3.58 13.80
C HIS A 302 -14.12 4.37 13.89
N PRO A 303 -13.84 5.17 14.92
CA PRO A 303 -12.61 5.99 14.98
C PRO A 303 -11.28 5.21 15.02
N TYR A 304 -11.29 3.88 15.20
CA TYR A 304 -10.08 3.06 15.08
C TYR A 304 -9.87 2.42 13.70
N ARG A 305 -10.96 2.07 13.00
CA ARG A 305 -10.91 1.60 11.60
C ARG A 305 -11.60 2.62 10.73
N THR A 306 -10.83 3.49 10.08
CA THR A 306 -11.40 4.48 9.18
C THR A 306 -11.61 3.88 7.79
N ALA A 307 -12.63 4.37 7.08
CA ALA A 307 -12.88 3.93 5.70
C ALA A 307 -11.72 4.27 4.74
N HIS A 308 -10.91 5.28 5.09
CA HIS A 308 -9.75 5.70 4.34
C HIS A 308 -8.47 4.93 4.70
N ALA A 309 -8.36 4.23 5.83
CA ALA A 309 -7.17 3.42 6.16
C ALA A 309 -7.52 1.93 6.38
N PRO A 310 -8.14 1.26 5.38
CA PRO A 310 -8.71 -0.09 5.54
C PRO A 310 -7.66 -1.17 5.79
N THR A 311 -6.45 -1.02 5.23
CA THR A 311 -5.36 -1.99 5.34
C THR A 311 -4.61 -1.88 6.67
N MET A 312 -4.80 -0.77 7.40
CA MET A 312 -4.06 -0.46 8.63
C MET A 312 -2.54 -0.48 8.47
N VAL A 313 -2.05 -0.37 7.23
CA VAL A 313 -0.63 -0.19 6.95
C VAL A 313 -0.31 1.29 7.12
N THR A 314 0.69 1.61 7.92
CA THR A 314 1.24 2.97 8.00
C THR A 314 2.70 2.91 7.61
N VAL A 315 3.09 3.68 6.60
CA VAL A 315 4.48 3.82 6.18
C VAL A 315 5.04 5.09 6.82
N GLY A 316 6.10 4.94 7.65
CA GLY A 316 6.72 6.07 8.33
C GLY A 316 5.72 6.85 9.20
N ARG A 317 5.47 8.12 8.88
CA ARG A 317 4.52 8.99 9.60
C ARG A 317 3.21 9.21 8.83
N GLY A 318 2.78 8.22 8.06
CA GLY A 318 1.63 8.34 7.15
C GLY A 318 2.02 8.73 5.73
N TYR A 319 3.23 8.37 5.32
CA TYR A 319 3.76 8.58 3.98
C TYR A 319 3.29 7.49 3.02
N THR A 320 3.71 7.60 1.75
CA THR A 320 3.48 6.60 0.72
C THR A 320 4.75 5.80 0.47
N LEU A 321 4.66 4.48 0.32
CA LEU A 321 5.74 3.66 -0.21
C LEU A 321 5.46 3.33 -1.68
N GLN A 322 6.35 3.77 -2.56
CA GLN A 322 6.27 3.48 -3.98
C GLN A 322 7.21 2.33 -4.34
N PHE A 323 6.66 1.31 -4.99
CA PHE A 323 7.40 0.18 -5.54
C PHE A 323 7.69 0.43 -7.02
N TYR A 324 8.89 0.12 -7.43
CA TYR A 324 9.34 0.12 -8.81
C TYR A 324 9.89 -1.25 -9.19
N TYR A 325 9.52 -1.75 -10.36
CA TYR A 325 10.04 -3.01 -10.91
C TYR A 325 11.11 -2.74 -11.95
N CYS A 326 12.04 -3.69 -12.13
CA CYS A 326 13.03 -3.60 -13.20
C CYS A 326 12.39 -3.93 -14.55
N VAL A 327 12.51 -3.03 -15.51
CA VAL A 327 11.96 -3.21 -16.87
C VAL A 327 12.69 -4.31 -17.64
N GLY A 328 13.99 -4.51 -17.34
CA GLY A 328 14.82 -5.49 -18.04
C GLY A 328 14.69 -6.92 -17.51
N ASP A 329 14.42 -7.10 -16.22
CA ASP A 329 14.24 -8.41 -15.60
C ASP A 329 13.26 -8.33 -14.41
N PRO A 330 12.04 -8.87 -14.56
CA PRO A 330 11.02 -8.83 -13.51
C PRO A 330 11.35 -9.69 -12.28
N ALA A 331 12.38 -10.55 -12.34
CA ALA A 331 12.86 -11.34 -11.22
C ALA A 331 13.83 -10.58 -10.31
N HIS A 332 14.34 -9.43 -10.75
CA HIS A 332 15.14 -8.56 -9.88
C HIS A 332 14.31 -7.99 -8.73
N LEU A 333 15.00 -7.71 -7.62
CA LEU A 333 14.43 -7.04 -6.46
C LEU A 333 13.82 -5.70 -6.89
N PRO A 334 12.62 -5.38 -6.37
CA PRO A 334 12.05 -4.06 -6.61
C PRO A 334 12.89 -2.99 -5.93
N VAL A 335 12.81 -1.77 -6.45
CA VAL A 335 13.26 -0.58 -5.72
C VAL A 335 12.05 0.02 -5.05
N THR A 336 12.16 0.28 -3.75
CA THR A 336 11.10 0.95 -2.98
C THR A 336 11.58 2.30 -2.47
N ILE A 337 10.71 3.31 -2.52
CA ILE A 337 11.03 4.67 -2.08
C ILE A 337 9.85 5.23 -1.29
N MET A 338 10.11 5.73 -0.10
CA MET A 338 9.12 6.49 0.65
C MET A 338 9.01 7.91 0.11
N GLN A 339 7.77 8.34 -0.13
CA GLN A 339 7.40 9.60 -0.76
C GLN A 339 6.45 10.39 0.15
#